data_AF-A0AAD3M2H6-F1
#
_entry.id   AF-A0AAD3M2H6-F1
#
_cell.length_a   1.000
_cell.length_b   1.000
_cell.length_c   1.000
_cell.angle_alpha   90.00
_cell.angle_beta   90.00
_cell.angle_gamma   90.00
#
_symmetry.space_group_name_H-M   'P 1'
#
loop_
_entity.id
_entity.type
_entity.pdbx_description
1 polymer ?
#
loop_
_entity_poly.entity_id
_entity_poly.type
_entity_poly.pdbx_seq_one_letter_code
_entity_poly.pdbx_strand_id
1 'polypeptide(L)'
;AVESLLELAEGTTAAVAAVRFSSPDITPALDVKEYYCQLAESLQYECGAVSSAVVRSGDGKQLEVGEAVGSKVKDLPKIKDINEMKMLISELQKELAELEKCNEELEDEIEMKKAAYMDEIAELECTIDEMRHQEADLQVQMKEQCEDYKELLSEKMARDMEIVAYRSLVEEEEDRLCNM
;
A
#
# COMPACT_ATOMS: atom_id res chain seq x y z
N ALA A 1 -26.32 -25.11 -21.03
CA ALA A 1 -27.33 -25.39 -19.99
C ALA A 1 -26.85 -24.68 -18.73
N VAL A 2 -27.28 -23.46 -18.44
CA VAL A 2 -28.65 -23.08 -18.10
C VAL A 2 -29.00 -21.77 -18.81
N GLU A 3 -29.77 -21.88 -19.87
CA GLU A 3 -30.30 -20.78 -20.67
C GLU A 3 -31.82 -20.91 -20.56
N SER A 4 -32.37 -20.41 -19.46
CA SER A 4 -33.82 -20.26 -19.27
C SER A 4 -34.04 -19.55 -17.95
N LEU A 5 -34.58 -18.34 -18.04
CA LEU A 5 -35.55 -17.72 -17.13
C LEU A 5 -35.56 -16.19 -17.34
N LEU A 6 -35.60 -15.76 -18.61
CA LEU A 6 -35.99 -14.40 -18.98
C LEU A 6 -37.22 -14.51 -19.88
N GLU A 7 -38.37 -14.84 -19.29
CA GLU A 7 -39.65 -14.55 -19.92
C GLU A 7 -40.03 -13.11 -19.59
N LEU A 8 -40.08 -12.33 -20.67
CA LEU A 8 -40.51 -10.95 -20.75
C LEU A 8 -42.03 -10.89 -20.52
N ALA A 9 -42.48 -10.40 -19.38
CA ALA A 9 -43.89 -10.03 -19.18
C ALA A 9 -44.10 -8.61 -19.73
N GLU A 10 -44.58 -8.56 -20.97
CA GLU A 10 -45.02 -7.37 -21.69
C GLU A 10 -46.29 -6.81 -21.03
N GLY A 11 -46.26 -5.57 -20.55
CA GLY A 11 -47.47 -4.96 -19.97
C GLY A 11 -47.25 -3.59 -19.35
N THR A 12 -47.67 -2.56 -20.08
CA THR A 12 -47.93 -1.18 -19.63
C THR A 12 -46.74 -0.22 -19.64
N THR A 13 -46.68 0.52 -20.74
CA THR A 13 -45.96 1.76 -20.94
C THR A 13 -46.28 2.80 -19.86
N ALA A 14 -45.36 2.96 -18.91
CA ALA A 14 -45.12 4.24 -18.26
C ALA A 14 -43.64 4.57 -18.51
N ALA A 15 -43.38 5.65 -19.23
CA ALA A 15 -42.04 6.15 -19.50
C ALA A 15 -41.41 6.68 -18.20
N VAL A 16 -40.98 5.77 -17.33
CA VAL A 16 -40.03 6.08 -16.28
C VAL A 16 -38.70 6.16 -17.01
N ALA A 17 -38.19 7.39 -17.20
CA ALA A 17 -36.82 7.59 -17.64
C ALA A 17 -35.92 6.83 -16.66
N ALA A 18 -35.50 5.63 -17.05
CA ALA A 18 -34.53 4.86 -16.31
C ALA A 18 -33.25 5.69 -16.33
N VAL A 19 -33.01 6.44 -15.24
CA VAL A 19 -31.74 7.11 -15.00
C VAL A 19 -30.73 5.98 -14.84
N ARG A 20 -30.12 5.58 -15.96
CA ARG A 20 -28.96 4.72 -15.95
C ARG A 20 -27.84 5.54 -15.30
N PHE A 21 -27.61 5.29 -14.03
CA PHE A 21 -26.35 5.67 -13.41
C PHE A 21 -25.25 4.88 -14.12
N SER A 22 -24.45 5.56 -14.92
CA SER A 22 -23.17 5.03 -15.37
C SER A 22 -22.37 4.70 -14.12
N SER A 23 -21.95 3.44 -13.97
CA SER A 23 -20.98 3.05 -12.94
C SER A 23 -19.77 4.01 -13.02
N PRO A 24 -19.28 4.54 -11.88
CA PRO A 24 -18.11 5.40 -11.88
C PRO A 24 -16.96 4.71 -12.60
N ASP A 25 -16.32 5.42 -13.53
CA ASP A 25 -15.12 4.92 -14.20
C ASP A 25 -13.98 4.89 -13.17
N ILE A 26 -13.74 3.72 -12.59
CA ILE A 26 -12.64 3.48 -11.65
C ILE A 26 -11.34 3.12 -12.37
N THR A 27 -11.29 3.12 -13.72
CA THR A 27 -10.06 2.85 -14.49
C THR A 27 -8.88 3.72 -14.02
N PRO A 28 -9.06 5.01 -13.70
CA PRO A 28 -7.98 5.84 -13.13
C PRO A 28 -7.54 5.39 -11.72
N ALA A 29 -8.43 4.78 -10.92
CA ALA A 29 -8.13 4.28 -9.58
C ALA A 29 -7.54 2.84 -9.59
N LEU A 30 -7.78 2.10 -10.67
CA LEU A 30 -7.20 0.78 -10.93
C LEU A 30 -5.81 0.86 -11.56
N ASP A 31 -5.36 2.05 -11.95
CA ASP A 31 -4.02 2.26 -12.48
C ASP A 31 -2.94 2.32 -11.39
N VAL A 32 -3.14 1.46 -10.40
CA VAL A 32 -2.19 1.10 -9.36
C VAL A 32 -0.86 0.68 -9.99
N LYS A 33 -0.92 0.03 -11.17
CA LYS A 33 0.26 -0.40 -11.91
C LYS A 33 1.09 0.78 -12.40
N GLU A 34 0.50 1.79 -13.06
CA GLU A 34 1.26 2.95 -13.52
C GLU A 34 1.80 3.78 -12.34
N TYR A 35 1.03 3.92 -11.26
CA TYR A 35 1.50 4.57 -10.03
C TYR A 35 2.74 3.89 -9.44
N TYR A 36 2.72 2.56 -9.28
CA TYR A 36 3.88 1.82 -8.79
C TYR A 36 5.04 1.79 -9.79
N CYS A 37 4.77 1.81 -11.11
CA CYS A 37 5.82 1.97 -12.12
C CYS A 37 6.50 3.34 -12.03
N GLN A 38 5.73 4.43 -11.93
CA GLN A 38 6.26 5.78 -11.78
C GLN A 38 7.03 5.95 -10.46
N LEU A 39 6.53 5.34 -9.37
CA LEU A 39 7.23 5.32 -8.08
C LEU A 39 8.54 4.50 -8.15
N ALA A 40 8.53 3.37 -8.86
CA ALA A 40 9.75 2.59 -9.09
C ALA A 40 10.76 3.34 -9.97
N GLU A 41 10.30 4.09 -10.98
CA GLU A 41 11.14 4.94 -11.83
C GLU A 41 11.71 6.14 -11.06
N SER A 42 10.93 6.79 -10.19
CA SER A 42 11.41 7.89 -9.35
C SER A 42 12.42 7.40 -8.31
N LEU A 43 12.16 6.25 -7.67
CA LEU A 43 13.12 5.59 -6.76
C LEU A 43 14.36 5.07 -7.49
N GLN A 44 14.24 4.65 -8.76
CA GLN A 44 15.40 4.33 -9.61
C GLN A 44 16.15 5.57 -10.08
N TYR A 45 15.51 6.73 -10.21
CA TYR A 45 16.22 7.98 -10.48
C TYR A 45 16.99 8.45 -9.24
N GLU A 46 16.40 8.27 -8.06
CA GLU A 46 17.03 8.55 -6.77
C GLU A 46 18.15 7.55 -6.44
N CYS A 47 17.96 6.26 -6.75
CA CYS A 47 18.98 5.22 -6.64
C CYS A 47 19.96 5.20 -7.82
N GLY A 48 19.59 5.78 -8.97
CA GLY A 48 20.41 5.92 -10.18
C GLY A 48 21.39 7.09 -10.09
N ALA A 49 21.04 8.13 -9.34
CA ALA A 49 22.00 9.12 -8.86
C ALA A 49 23.09 8.47 -7.98
N VAL A 50 22.73 7.41 -7.24
CA VAL A 50 23.66 6.64 -6.39
C VAL A 50 24.32 5.47 -7.14
N SER A 51 23.70 4.93 -8.20
CA SER A 51 24.15 3.73 -8.94
C SER A 51 24.95 4.02 -10.22
N SER A 52 25.28 5.28 -10.52
CA SER A 52 26.27 5.57 -11.57
C SER A 52 27.69 5.05 -11.24
N ALA A 53 27.90 4.47 -10.06
CA ALA A 53 29.16 3.79 -9.69
C ALA A 53 29.16 2.26 -9.89
N VAL A 54 28.05 1.61 -10.30
CA VAL A 54 28.04 0.14 -10.49
C VAL A 54 27.54 -0.23 -11.89
N VAL A 55 28.45 -0.11 -12.86
CA VAL A 55 28.30 -0.69 -14.20
C VAL A 55 28.36 -2.22 -14.09
N ARG A 56 27.36 -2.86 -14.68
CA ARG A 56 27.30 -4.28 -14.98
C ARG A 56 28.33 -4.66 -16.07
N SER A 57 29.03 -5.75 -15.78
CA SER A 57 29.17 -6.92 -16.67
C SER A 57 30.14 -6.87 -17.86
N GLY A 58 31.01 -7.90 -17.91
CA GLY A 58 31.27 -8.64 -19.14
C GLY A 58 32.49 -8.23 -19.98
N ASP A 59 33.59 -8.96 -19.76
CA ASP A 59 34.55 -9.50 -20.73
C ASP A 59 34.75 -8.80 -22.10
N GLY A 60 36.00 -8.37 -22.36
CA GLY A 60 36.55 -8.28 -23.73
C GLY A 60 37.02 -6.91 -24.25
N LYS A 61 38.34 -6.69 -24.12
CA LYS A 61 39.25 -5.83 -24.94
C LYS A 61 39.21 -4.28 -24.81
N GLN A 62 40.31 -3.82 -24.19
CA GLN A 62 41.22 -2.69 -24.50
C GLN A 62 40.70 -1.27 -24.83
N LEU A 63 41.31 -0.31 -24.09
CA LEU A 63 41.48 1.14 -24.36
C LEU A 63 40.17 1.96 -24.32
N GLU A 64 40.08 3.17 -23.73
CA GLU A 64 41.02 4.12 -23.14
C GLU A 64 40.21 5.24 -22.43
N VAL A 65 40.83 5.93 -21.44
CA VAL A 65 40.49 7.29 -20.90
C VAL A 65 39.14 7.45 -20.16
N GLY A 66 39.05 7.59 -18.83
CA GLY A 66 39.39 8.73 -17.95
C GLY A 66 38.15 8.97 -17.03
N GLU A 67 38.14 9.35 -15.75
CA GLU A 67 39.02 10.19 -14.92
C GLU A 67 38.64 10.09 -13.42
N ALA A 68 39.65 10.20 -12.53
CA ALA A 68 39.69 10.76 -11.15
C ALA A 68 38.57 10.45 -10.12
N VAL A 69 38.80 9.88 -8.93
CA VAL A 69 39.73 10.29 -7.85
C VAL A 69 40.14 9.03 -7.05
N GLY A 70 40.96 8.17 -7.65
CA GLY A 70 41.80 7.24 -6.90
C GLY A 70 43.09 7.97 -6.59
N SER A 71 43.25 8.44 -5.34
CA SER A 71 44.46 9.14 -4.93
C SER A 71 45.67 8.27 -5.29
N LYS A 72 46.54 8.87 -6.11
CA LYS A 72 47.73 8.29 -6.69
C LYS A 72 48.59 7.59 -5.63
N VAL A 73 48.58 6.26 -5.62
CA VAL A 73 49.80 5.49 -5.32
C VAL A 73 50.62 5.40 -6.60
N LYS A 74 50.96 6.56 -7.19
CA LYS A 74 51.89 6.66 -8.31
C LYS A 74 53.17 7.28 -7.77
N ASP A 75 54.19 6.43 -7.77
CA ASP A 75 55.60 6.74 -7.56
C ASP A 75 55.92 7.32 -6.19
N LEU A 76 56.21 6.42 -5.23
CA LEU A 76 57.01 6.75 -4.07
C LEU A 76 58.33 7.36 -4.57
N PRO A 77 58.61 8.66 -4.32
CA PRO A 77 59.92 9.20 -4.61
C PRO A 77 60.92 8.39 -3.79
N LYS A 78 62.09 8.09 -4.37
CA LYS A 78 63.22 7.54 -3.60
C LYS A 78 63.65 8.61 -2.59
N ILE A 79 62.97 8.66 -1.45
CA ILE A 79 63.25 9.57 -0.35
C ILE A 79 64.66 9.24 0.14
N LYS A 80 65.60 10.14 -0.15
CA LYS A 80 67.01 10.02 0.28
C LYS A 80 67.27 10.81 1.56
N ASP A 81 66.31 11.60 2.02
CA ASP A 81 66.43 12.50 3.17
C ASP A 81 65.48 12.11 4.33
N ILE A 82 66.04 12.00 5.53
CA ILE A 82 65.33 11.60 6.76
C ILE A 82 64.21 12.60 7.10
N ASN A 83 64.38 13.88 6.76
CA ASN A 83 63.38 14.91 7.04
C ASN A 83 62.11 14.75 6.20
N GLU A 84 62.24 14.39 4.91
CA GLU A 84 61.09 14.12 4.04
C GLU A 84 60.29 12.91 4.54
N MET A 85 60.98 11.85 5.00
CA MET A 85 60.35 10.69 5.64
C MET A 85 59.56 11.07 6.90
N LYS A 86 60.12 11.93 7.77
CA LYS A 86 59.43 12.40 8.98
C LYS A 86 58.18 13.23 8.67
N MET A 87 58.24 14.08 7.65
CA MET A 87 57.09 14.86 7.19
C MET A 87 55.98 13.94 6.67
N LEU A 88 56.33 12.96 5.84
CA LEU A 88 55.38 11.98 5.33
C LEU A 88 54.74 11.14 6.45
N ILE A 89 55.53 10.70 7.44
CA ILE A 89 55.00 9.98 8.61
C ILE A 89 54.00 10.86 9.37
N SER A 90 54.33 12.14 9.60
CA SER A 90 53.44 13.06 10.32
C SER A 90 52.13 13.30 9.57
N GLU A 91 52.18 13.45 8.24
CA GLU A 91 50.98 13.61 7.41
C GLU A 91 50.12 12.35 7.46
N LEU A 92 50.73 11.16 7.27
CA LEU A 92 50.00 9.89 7.34
C LEU A 92 49.38 9.64 8.72
N GLN A 93 50.06 10.04 9.80
CA GLN A 93 49.50 9.94 11.16
C GLN A 93 48.28 10.85 11.35
N LYS A 94 48.33 12.05 10.77
CA LYS A 94 47.20 12.98 10.78
C LYS A 94 46.03 12.45 9.96
N GLU A 95 46.28 11.97 8.74
CA GLU A 95 45.26 11.34 7.89
C GLU A 95 44.62 10.12 8.59
N LEU A 96 45.42 9.30 9.26
CA LEU A 96 44.92 8.15 10.02
C LEU A 96 43.99 8.60 11.16
N ALA A 97 44.39 9.61 11.93
CA ALA A 97 43.56 10.15 13.02
C ALA A 97 42.26 10.79 12.51
N GLU A 98 42.30 11.48 11.37
CA GLU A 98 41.11 12.01 10.70
C GLU A 98 40.17 10.89 10.24
N LEU A 99 40.73 9.81 9.69
CA LEU A 99 39.96 8.65 9.24
C LEU A 99 39.33 7.88 10.41
N GLU A 100 40.05 7.70 11.52
CA GLU A 100 39.52 7.08 12.75
C GLU A 100 38.35 7.88 13.31
N LYS A 101 38.48 9.22 13.37
CA LYS A 101 37.40 10.11 13.80
C LYS A 101 36.18 10.04 12.88
N CYS A 102 36.41 10.02 11.56
CA CYS A 102 35.32 9.89 10.60
C CYS A 102 34.61 8.53 10.73
N ASN A 103 35.35 7.46 11.02
CA ASN A 103 34.76 6.14 11.25
C ASN A 103 33.89 6.10 12.51
N GLU A 104 34.36 6.70 13.62
CA GLU A 104 33.57 6.84 14.86
C GLU A 104 32.26 7.62 14.60
N GLU A 105 32.34 8.75 13.91
CA GLU A 105 31.15 9.53 13.54
C GLU A 105 30.16 8.75 12.66
N LEU A 106 30.65 7.92 11.74
CA LEU A 106 29.80 7.07 10.90
C LEU A 106 29.17 5.93 11.70
N GLU A 107 29.89 5.33 12.65
CA GLU A 107 29.38 4.29 13.53
C GLU A 107 28.25 4.84 14.43
N ASP A 108 28.45 6.01 15.04
CA ASP A 108 27.43 6.72 15.83
C ASP A 108 26.19 7.04 14.99
N GLU A 109 26.37 7.55 13.78
CA GLU A 109 25.27 7.88 12.88
C GLU A 109 24.48 6.63 12.46
N ILE A 110 25.16 5.50 12.24
CA ILE A 110 24.51 4.22 11.97
C ILE A 110 23.69 3.76 13.17
N GLU A 111 24.22 3.87 14.39
CA GLU A 111 23.51 3.48 15.61
C GLU A 111 22.28 4.36 15.84
N MET A 112 22.41 5.68 15.71
CA MET A 112 21.29 6.62 15.83
C MET A 112 20.20 6.32 14.80
N LYS A 113 20.55 6.12 13.53
CA LYS A 113 19.56 5.77 12.49
C LYS A 113 18.89 4.43 12.75
N LYS A 114 19.63 3.42 13.22
CA LYS A 114 19.06 2.11 13.57
C LYS A 114 18.04 2.25 14.70
N ALA A 115 18.36 3.00 15.76
CA ALA A 115 17.45 3.24 16.85
C ALA A 115 16.17 3.95 16.37
N ALA A 116 16.32 5.02 15.57
CA ALA A 116 15.18 5.75 15.00
C ALA A 116 14.27 4.87 14.15
N TYR A 117 14.84 4.03 13.27
CA TYR A 117 14.04 3.11 12.46
C TYR A 117 13.39 2.00 13.29
N MET A 118 14.04 1.52 14.35
CA MET A 118 13.42 0.55 15.26
C MET A 118 12.21 1.14 15.97
N ASP A 119 12.29 2.39 16.42
CA ASP A 119 11.18 3.10 17.05
C ASP A 119 10.04 3.31 16.05
N GLU A 120 10.33 3.77 14.82
CA GLU A 120 9.34 3.94 13.75
C GLU A 120 8.64 2.62 13.41
N ILE A 121 9.38 1.52 13.30
CA ILE A 121 8.80 0.19 13.06
C ILE A 121 7.86 -0.20 14.20
N ALA A 122 8.25 0.02 15.46
CA ALA A 122 7.41 -0.31 16.61
C ALA A 122 6.11 0.51 16.64
N GLU A 123 6.16 1.79 16.29
CA GLU A 123 4.98 2.65 16.17
C GLU A 123 4.03 2.18 15.06
N LEU A 124 4.59 1.81 13.90
CA LEU A 124 3.83 1.28 12.77
C LEU A 124 3.20 -0.07 13.10
N GLU A 125 3.92 -0.97 13.77
CA GLU A 125 3.38 -2.26 14.24
C GLU A 125 2.22 -2.07 15.21
N CYS A 126 2.35 -1.15 16.18
CA CYS A 126 1.25 -0.82 17.09
C CYS A 126 0.02 -0.30 16.33
N THR A 127 0.23 0.60 15.35
CA THR A 127 -0.86 1.14 14.52
C THR A 127 -1.56 0.02 13.73
N ILE A 128 -0.81 -0.92 13.16
CA ILE A 128 -1.36 -2.07 12.44
C ILE A 128 -2.23 -2.93 13.36
N ASP A 129 -1.77 -3.18 14.59
CA ASP A 129 -2.50 -4.01 15.55
C ASP A 129 -3.79 -3.32 16.04
N GLU A 130 -3.75 -2.00 16.26
CA GLU A 130 -4.95 -1.21 16.55
C GLU A 130 -5.98 -1.28 15.40
N MET A 131 -5.53 -1.12 14.16
CA MET A 131 -6.40 -1.20 12.97
C MET A 131 -7.02 -2.60 12.83
N ARG A 132 -6.23 -3.66 13.06
CA ARG A 132 -6.73 -5.06 13.03
C ARG A 132 -7.78 -5.30 14.10
N HIS A 133 -7.60 -4.75 15.30
CA HIS A 133 -8.61 -4.88 16.36
C HIS A 133 -9.91 -4.18 15.97
N GLN A 134 -9.83 -2.95 15.45
CA GLN A 134 -11.00 -2.20 14.99
C GLN A 134 -11.73 -2.92 13.85
N GLU A 135 -11.00 -3.51 12.91
CA GLU A 135 -11.58 -4.30 11.83
C GLU A 135 -12.34 -5.51 12.39
N ALA A 136 -11.74 -6.26 13.31
CA ALA A 136 -12.38 -7.41 13.94
C ALA A 136 -13.68 -7.01 14.68
N ASP A 137 -13.64 -5.89 15.43
CA ASP A 137 -14.80 -5.38 16.16
C ASP A 137 -15.93 -4.97 15.20
N LEU A 138 -15.60 -4.28 14.11
CA LEU A 138 -16.58 -3.91 13.08
C LEU A 138 -17.18 -5.13 12.38
N GLN A 139 -16.39 -6.18 12.12
CA GLN A 139 -16.89 -7.42 11.54
C GLN A 139 -17.90 -8.11 12.47
N VAL A 140 -17.64 -8.12 13.79
CA VAL A 140 -18.58 -8.64 14.79
C VAL A 140 -19.87 -7.83 14.80
N GLN A 141 -19.78 -6.50 14.89
CA GLN A 141 -20.95 -5.62 14.88
C GLN A 141 -21.79 -5.79 13.60
N MET A 142 -21.15 -5.90 12.44
CA MET A 142 -21.85 -6.10 11.16
C MET A 142 -22.61 -7.43 11.16
N LYS A 143 -22.01 -8.49 11.73
CA LYS A 143 -22.65 -9.79 11.85
C LYS A 143 -23.87 -9.72 12.76
N GLU A 144 -23.75 -9.10 13.93
CA GLU A 144 -24.85 -8.90 14.88
C GLU A 144 -26.00 -8.13 14.23
N GLN A 145 -25.70 -7.00 13.56
CA GLN A 145 -26.71 -6.23 12.82
C GLN A 145 -27.41 -7.04 11.72
N CYS A 146 -26.68 -7.92 11.04
CA CYS A 146 -27.28 -8.81 10.04
C CYS A 146 -28.20 -9.86 10.67
N GLU A 147 -27.92 -10.31 11.89
CA GLU A 147 -28.76 -11.24 12.64
C GLU A 147 -30.03 -10.52 13.13
N ASP A 148 -29.89 -9.35 13.75
CA ASP A 148 -31.00 -8.50 14.18
C ASP A 148 -31.95 -8.17 13.02
N TYR A 149 -31.39 -7.81 11.86
CA TYR A 149 -32.18 -7.52 10.67
C TYR A 149 -33.00 -8.73 10.19
N LYS A 150 -32.43 -9.94 10.24
CA LYS A 150 -33.14 -11.17 9.86
C LYS A 150 -34.29 -11.47 10.81
N GLU A 151 -34.09 -11.28 12.11
CA GLU A 151 -35.16 -11.44 13.11
C GLU A 151 -36.30 -10.45 12.87
N LEU A 152 -35.96 -9.16 12.69
CA LEU A 152 -36.94 -8.12 12.40
C LEU A 152 -37.73 -8.39 11.11
N LEU A 153 -37.05 -8.85 10.06
CA LEU A 153 -37.69 -9.22 8.80
C LEU A 153 -38.65 -10.41 9.00
N SER A 154 -38.26 -11.40 9.79
CA SER A 154 -39.11 -12.55 10.12
C SER A 154 -40.37 -12.10 10.87
N GLU A 155 -40.24 -11.22 11.86
CA GLU A 155 -41.40 -10.68 12.58
C GLU A 155 -42.31 -9.89 11.62
N LYS A 156 -41.74 -9.03 10.77
CA LYS A 156 -42.50 -8.27 9.77
C LYS A 156 -43.30 -9.18 8.85
N MET A 157 -42.71 -10.26 8.37
CA MET A 157 -43.42 -11.23 7.52
C MET A 157 -44.55 -11.94 8.27
N ALA A 158 -44.35 -12.29 9.54
CA ALA A 158 -45.42 -12.86 10.36
C ALA A 158 -46.59 -11.87 10.52
N ARG A 159 -46.30 -10.59 10.76
CA ARG A 159 -47.32 -9.52 10.83
C ARG A 159 -48.03 -9.30 9.50
N ASP A 160 -47.33 -9.34 8.38
CA ASP A 160 -47.97 -9.25 7.06
C ASP A 160 -48.97 -10.38 6.83
N MET A 161 -48.63 -11.61 7.25
CA MET A 161 -49.53 -12.76 7.18
C MET A 161 -50.77 -12.57 8.06
N GLU A 162 -50.60 -12.05 9.29
CA GLU A 162 -51.72 -11.71 10.18
C GLU A 162 -52.64 -10.66 9.54
N ILE A 163 -52.07 -9.61 8.93
CA ILE A 163 -52.84 -8.55 8.25
C ILE A 163 -53.66 -9.13 7.10
N VAL A 164 -53.07 -10.01 6.29
CA VAL A 164 -53.80 -10.67 5.18
C VAL A 164 -54.95 -11.50 5.73
N ALA A 165 -54.71 -12.31 6.76
CA ALA A 165 -55.75 -13.12 7.39
C ALA A 165 -56.90 -12.27 7.95
N TYR A 166 -56.58 -11.17 8.65
CA TYR A 166 -57.60 -10.26 9.19
C TYR A 166 -58.40 -9.56 8.09
N ARG A 167 -57.76 -9.15 6.99
CA ARG A 167 -58.47 -8.58 5.84
C ARG A 167 -59.45 -9.56 5.23
N SER A 168 -59.01 -10.81 4.98
CA SER A 168 -59.88 -11.85 4.43
C SER A 168 -61.09 -12.15 5.33
N LEU A 169 -60.91 -12.17 6.65
CA LEU A 169 -62.02 -12.38 7.59
C LEU A 169 -63.04 -11.23 7.55
N VAL A 170 -62.56 -9.99 7.44
CA VAL A 170 -63.44 -8.82 7.32
C VAL A 170 -64.21 -8.85 6.00
N GLU A 171 -63.53 -9.14 4.89
CA GLU A 171 -64.14 -9.28 3.56
C GLU A 171 -65.25 -10.35 3.56
N GLU A 172 -65.00 -11.52 4.17
CA GLU A 172 -66.00 -12.59 4.28
C GLU A 172 -67.23 -12.17 5.10
N GLU A 173 -67.03 -11.46 6.21
CA GLU A 173 -68.13 -10.95 7.02
C GLU A 173 -68.93 -9.83 6.31
N GLU A 174 -68.26 -8.94 5.58
CA GLU A 174 -68.89 -7.92 4.75
C GLU A 174 -69.77 -8.55 3.65
N ASP A 175 -69.25 -9.59 2.98
CA ASP A 175 -70.01 -10.36 1.99
C ASP A 175 -71.23 -11.04 2.62
N ARG A 176 -71.09 -11.63 3.81
CA ARG A 176 -72.21 -12.27 4.53
C ARG A 176 -73.31 -11.27 4.89
N LEU A 177 -72.93 -10.05 5.27
CA LEU A 177 -73.87 -8.98 5.62
C LEU A 177 -74.53 -8.34 4.40
N CYS A 178 -73.83 -8.22 3.27
CA CYS A 178 -74.39 -7.66 2.04
C CYS A 178 -75.34 -8.63 1.31
N ASN A 179 -75.18 -9.93 1.54
CA ASN A 179 -76.04 -10.97 0.96
C ASN A 179 -77.27 -11.31 1.84
N MET A 180 -77.54 -10.53 2.90
CA MET A 180 -78.79 -10.57 3.70
C MET A 180 -79.79 -9.52 3.24
#